data_AF-A0A813QA86-F1
#
_entry.id   AF-A0A813QA86-F1
#
_cell.length_a   1.000
_cell.length_b   1.000
_cell.length_c   1.000
_cell.angle_alpha   90.00
_cell.angle_beta   90.00
_cell.angle_gamma   90.00
#
_symmetry.space_group_name_H-M   'P 1'
#
loop_
_entity.id
_entity.type
_entity.pdbx_description
1 polymer ?
#
loop_
_entity_poly.entity_id
_entity_poly.type
_entity_poly.pdbx_seq_one_letter_code
_entity_poly.pdbx_strand_id
1 'polypeptide(L)'
;MDTRSNNVATTDKAILRRYLELPQPENKVMATYIWIDGTGENLRAKTRTVDQEPRSPNELSWWNFDGSSTGQAEGSNSDIYLKPVAIYKDPFMLGSNKLVMCETYKYNREPTASNKRLECEKAMTAARDEHPWFGLEQEYTLLDRDGWPFGWPKGGFPHPQGKIK
;
A
#
# COMPACT_ATOMS: atom_id res chain seq x y z
N MET A 1 30.62 25.00 -12.44
CA MET A 1 30.75 23.62 -11.94
C MET A 1 30.44 23.60 -10.46
N ASP A 2 29.18 23.41 -10.11
CA ASP A 2 28.73 22.83 -8.83
C ASP A 2 27.36 22.21 -9.12
N THR A 3 27.36 20.96 -9.57
CA THR A 3 26.14 20.17 -9.78
C THR A 3 25.96 19.26 -8.56
N ARG A 4 25.89 19.84 -7.36
CA ARG A 4 25.26 19.15 -6.25
C ARG A 4 23.79 19.03 -6.57
N SER A 5 23.37 17.83 -7.00
CA SER A 5 21.97 17.45 -6.93
C SER A 5 21.49 17.76 -5.52
N ASN A 6 20.53 18.68 -5.38
CA ASN A 6 19.88 18.91 -4.10
C ASN A 6 19.31 17.58 -3.64
N ASN A 7 19.99 16.91 -2.71
CA ASN A 7 19.68 15.54 -2.32
C ASN A 7 18.56 15.58 -1.28
N VAL A 8 17.34 15.93 -1.69
CA VAL A 8 16.21 16.33 -0.81
C VAL A 8 15.63 15.18 0.03
N ALA A 9 16.22 13.97 0.00
CA ALA A 9 16.03 12.98 1.07
C ALA A 9 16.85 13.33 2.33
N THR A 10 17.05 14.64 2.59
CA THR A 10 18.00 15.24 3.53
C THR A 10 17.69 15.00 5.01
N THR A 11 16.66 14.22 5.36
CA THR A 11 16.43 13.89 6.76
C THR A 11 17.50 12.92 7.27
N ASP A 12 17.99 13.17 8.48
CA ASP A 12 18.95 12.28 9.13
C ASP A 12 18.27 10.94 9.45
N LYS A 13 18.65 9.93 8.68
CA LYS A 13 18.09 8.57 8.80
C LYS A 13 18.57 7.88 10.07
N ALA A 14 19.71 8.28 10.65
CA ALA A 14 20.19 7.73 11.90
C ALA A 14 19.33 8.20 13.07
N ILE A 15 18.88 9.47 13.07
CA ILE A 15 17.93 9.96 14.07
C ILE A 15 16.61 9.20 13.98
N LEU A 16 16.03 9.07 12.78
CA LEU A 16 14.79 8.31 12.60
C LEU A 16 14.92 6.87 13.11
N ARG A 17 16.03 6.21 12.76
CA ARG A 17 16.31 4.83 13.18
C ARG A 17 16.31 4.67 14.71
N ARG A 18 16.88 5.62 15.45
CA ARG A 18 16.87 5.60 16.92
C ARG A 18 15.47 5.56 17.51
N TYR A 19 14.51 6.27 16.91
CA TYR A 19 13.12 6.25 17.36
C TYR A 19 12.39 4.96 16.96
N LEU A 20 12.65 4.43 15.76
CA LEU A 20 12.04 3.18 15.29
C LEU A 20 12.54 1.94 16.07
N GLU A 21 13.75 2.00 16.63
CA GLU A 21 14.36 0.93 17.43
C GLU A 21 13.92 0.97 18.92
N LEU A 22 13.15 1.97 19.35
CA LEU A 22 12.64 2.01 20.72
C LEU A 22 11.74 0.79 20.99
N PRO A 23 11.87 0.14 22.16
CA PRO A 23 10.96 -0.92 22.56
C PRO A 23 9.51 -0.43 22.54
N GLN A 24 8.65 -1.13 21.81
CA GLN A 24 7.22 -0.88 21.79
C GLN A 24 6.55 -1.68 22.93
N PRO A 25 5.48 -1.17 23.56
CA PRO A 25 4.73 -1.95 24.55
C PRO A 25 4.22 -3.25 23.94
N GLU A 26 4.37 -4.37 24.65
CA GLU A 26 4.00 -5.71 24.15
C GLU A 26 2.51 -5.82 23.74
N ASN A 27 1.64 -5.02 24.38
CA ASN A 27 0.21 -4.99 24.14
C ASN A 27 -0.23 -3.87 23.20
N LYS A 28 0.68 -3.25 22.43
CA LYS A 28 0.33 -2.20 21.47
C LYS A 28 0.93 -2.53 20.12
N VAL A 29 0.07 -2.63 19.12
CA VAL A 29 0.46 -2.96 17.76
C VAL A 29 -0.06 -1.89 16.81
N MET A 30 0.80 -1.41 15.92
CA MET A 30 0.41 -0.57 14.79
C MET A 30 -0.10 -1.46 13.65
N ALA A 31 -1.34 -1.21 13.24
CA ALA A 31 -1.97 -1.81 12.10
C ALA A 31 -2.17 -0.76 11.01
N THR A 32 -1.39 -0.86 9.94
CA THR A 32 -1.45 0.02 8.76
C THR A 32 -2.42 -0.56 7.75
N TYR A 33 -3.60 0.03 7.65
CA TYR A 33 -4.64 -0.35 6.70
C TYR A 33 -4.31 0.24 5.34
N ILE A 34 -4.29 -0.61 4.31
CA ILE A 34 -3.92 -0.28 2.93
C ILE A 34 -5.11 -0.60 2.03
N TRP A 35 -5.44 0.28 1.09
CA TRP A 35 -6.50 0.08 0.12
C TRP A 35 -6.20 0.75 -1.22
N ILE A 36 -6.96 0.36 -2.25
CA ILE A 36 -6.92 0.96 -3.59
C ILE A 36 -7.94 2.10 -3.65
N ASP A 37 -7.54 3.26 -4.18
CA ASP A 37 -8.43 4.41 -4.31
C ASP A 37 -9.39 4.34 -5.52
N GLY A 38 -10.09 5.43 -5.81
CA GLY A 38 -11.08 5.50 -6.88
C GLY A 38 -10.50 5.36 -8.29
N THR A 39 -9.19 5.57 -8.46
CA THR A 39 -8.52 5.36 -9.75
C THR A 39 -8.42 3.88 -10.11
N GLY A 40 -8.43 2.98 -9.12
CA GLY A 40 -8.13 1.56 -9.32
C GLY A 40 -6.65 1.24 -9.42
N GLU A 41 -5.76 2.24 -9.37
CA GLU A 41 -4.31 2.09 -9.56
C GLU A 41 -3.53 2.50 -8.31
N ASN A 42 -3.92 3.59 -7.66
CA ASN A 42 -3.17 4.14 -6.54
C ASN A 42 -3.50 3.47 -5.20
N LEU A 43 -2.48 3.27 -4.38
CA LEU A 43 -2.61 2.83 -3.00
C LEU A 43 -2.74 4.01 -2.04
N ARG A 44 -3.56 3.81 -1.00
CA ARG A 44 -3.70 4.70 0.15
C ARG A 44 -3.48 3.89 1.42
N ALA A 45 -3.02 4.55 2.48
CA ALA A 45 -2.80 3.89 3.74
C ALA A 45 -3.00 4.82 4.94
N LYS A 46 -3.38 4.24 6.09
CA LYS A 46 -3.35 4.90 7.39
C LYS A 46 -3.22 3.89 8.52
N THR A 47 -2.69 4.33 9.66
CA THR A 47 -2.31 3.44 10.75
C THR A 47 -3.16 3.72 11.99
N ARG A 48 -3.58 2.64 12.68
CA ARG A 48 -4.14 2.70 14.05
C ARG A 48 -3.35 1.84 15.00
N THR A 49 -3.46 2.15 16.27
CA THR A 49 -3.05 1.26 17.35
C THR A 49 -4.15 0.26 17.67
N VAL A 50 -3.77 -0.98 17.94
CA VAL A 50 -4.63 -2.05 18.48
C VAL A 50 -3.98 -2.66 19.72
N ASP A 51 -4.79 -3.24 20.60
CA ASP A 51 -4.37 -3.69 21.95
C ASP A 51 -3.76 -5.10 21.98
N GLN A 52 -3.73 -5.78 20.83
CA GLN A 52 -3.18 -7.12 20.69
C GLN A 52 -2.70 -7.35 19.26
N GLU A 53 -1.70 -8.23 19.11
CA GLU A 53 -1.26 -8.65 17.78
C GLU A 53 -2.36 -9.49 17.10
N PRO A 54 -2.93 -9.03 15.97
CA PRO A 54 -3.98 -9.76 15.28
C PRO A 54 -3.38 -10.95 14.52
N ARG A 55 -4.03 -12.12 14.64
CA ARG A 55 -3.62 -13.35 13.94
C ARG A 55 -4.34 -13.55 12.61
N SER A 56 -5.51 -12.94 12.47
CA SER A 56 -6.34 -13.03 11.27
C SER A 56 -7.03 -11.70 10.96
N PRO A 57 -7.38 -11.43 9.68
CA PRO A 57 -8.11 -10.22 9.30
C PRO A 57 -9.42 -10.01 10.09
N ASN A 58 -10.08 -11.09 10.48
CA ASN A 58 -11.37 -11.04 11.19
C ASN A 58 -11.26 -10.55 12.65
N GLU A 59 -10.06 -10.57 13.23
CA GLU A 59 -9.80 -9.98 14.56
C GLU A 59 -9.67 -8.45 14.52
N LEU A 60 -9.55 -7.88 13.32
CA LEU A 60 -9.44 -6.46 13.11
C LEU A 60 -10.82 -5.86 12.82
N SER A 61 -11.15 -4.78 13.52
CA SER A 61 -12.39 -4.04 13.24
C SER A 61 -12.35 -3.43 11.84
N TRP A 62 -13.53 -3.34 11.22
CA TRP A 62 -13.71 -2.46 10.08
C TRP A 62 -13.36 -1.03 10.48
N TRP A 63 -12.87 -0.28 9.52
CA TRP A 63 -12.60 1.14 9.69
C TRP A 63 -13.27 1.92 8.57
N ASN A 64 -13.04 3.23 8.50
CA ASN A 64 -13.58 4.10 7.47
C ASN A 64 -12.56 5.17 7.11
N PHE A 65 -12.72 5.81 5.97
CA PHE A 65 -12.00 7.01 5.57
C PHE A 65 -12.92 7.92 4.75
N ASP A 66 -12.47 9.14 4.50
CA ASP A 66 -13.16 10.09 3.64
C ASP A 66 -12.91 9.76 2.15
N GLY A 67 -13.93 9.21 1.51
CA GLY A 67 -13.97 8.83 0.10
C GLY A 67 -13.89 10.01 -0.86
N SER A 68 -14.21 11.23 -0.42
CA SER A 68 -14.19 12.41 -1.30
C SER A 68 -12.75 12.76 -1.72
N SER A 69 -11.79 12.56 -0.82
CA SER A 69 -10.35 12.78 -1.03
C SER A 69 -9.65 11.69 -1.87
N THR A 70 -10.41 10.69 -2.32
CA THR A 70 -9.89 9.50 -3.00
C THR A 70 -10.68 9.13 -4.25
N GLY A 71 -11.68 9.94 -4.64
CA GLY A 71 -12.53 9.68 -5.80
C GLY A 71 -13.46 8.47 -5.63
N GLN A 72 -13.83 8.13 -4.39
CA GLN A 72 -14.65 6.95 -4.08
C GLN A 72 -16.05 7.27 -3.54
N ALA A 73 -16.33 8.54 -3.24
CA ALA A 73 -17.62 8.98 -2.73
C ALA A 73 -18.36 9.91 -3.71
N GLU A 74 -19.69 9.85 -3.68
CA GLU A 74 -20.60 10.70 -4.43
C GLU A 74 -21.60 11.34 -3.46
N GLY A 75 -21.98 12.60 -3.70
CA GLY A 75 -23.01 13.28 -2.93
C GLY A 75 -22.58 13.72 -1.53
N SER A 76 -23.52 13.70 -0.58
CA SER A 76 -23.35 14.26 0.77
C SER A 76 -22.77 13.30 1.80
N ASN A 77 -22.63 12.00 1.49
CA ASN A 77 -22.04 11.02 2.38
C ASN A 77 -20.72 10.50 1.80
N SER A 78 -19.62 10.91 2.44
CA SER A 78 -18.28 10.56 1.98
C SER A 78 -17.65 9.36 2.70
N ASP A 79 -18.34 8.74 3.67
CA ASP A 79 -17.78 7.61 4.39
C ASP A 79 -17.65 6.38 3.48
N ILE A 80 -16.40 5.90 3.37
CA ILE A 80 -16.05 4.63 2.75
C ILE A 80 -15.47 3.73 3.82
N TYR A 81 -15.99 2.51 3.91
CA TYR A 81 -15.58 1.51 4.87
C TYR A 81 -14.42 0.65 4.35
N LEU A 82 -13.51 0.30 5.25
CA LEU A 82 -12.39 -0.60 5.06
C LEU A 82 -12.68 -1.93 5.76
N LYS A 83 -12.76 -3.00 4.98
CA LYS A 83 -12.88 -4.37 5.47
C LYS A 83 -11.52 -5.06 5.35
N PRO A 84 -10.86 -5.43 6.47
CA PRO A 84 -9.62 -6.22 6.43
C PRO A 84 -9.81 -7.55 5.68
N VAL A 85 -8.88 -7.90 4.79
CA VAL A 85 -8.91 -9.15 4.01
C VAL A 85 -7.61 -9.94 4.03
N ALA A 86 -6.48 -9.29 4.31
CA ALA A 86 -5.19 -9.97 4.49
C ALA A 86 -4.30 -9.20 5.46
N ILE A 87 -3.45 -9.93 6.19
CA ILE A 87 -2.48 -9.37 7.14
C ILE A 87 -1.09 -9.83 6.76
N TYR A 88 -0.13 -8.91 6.81
CA TYR A 88 1.30 -9.15 6.62
C TYR A 88 2.10 -8.53 7.76
N LYS A 89 3.29 -9.05 8.01
CA LYS A 89 4.25 -8.38 8.92
C LYS A 89 4.67 -7.06 8.29
N ASP A 90 4.77 -6.01 9.11
CA ASP A 90 5.21 -4.70 8.66
C ASP A 90 6.76 -4.61 8.63
N PRO A 91 7.40 -4.55 7.45
CA PRO A 91 8.86 -4.51 7.35
C PRO A 91 9.43 -3.11 7.65
N PHE A 92 8.59 -2.09 7.81
CA PHE A 92 9.01 -0.71 8.07
C PHE A 92 8.95 -0.38 9.56
N MET A 93 7.85 -0.75 10.22
CA MET A 93 7.63 -0.51 11.64
C MET A 93 8.15 -1.65 12.53
N LEU A 94 8.47 -2.81 11.94
CA LEU A 94 9.07 -3.99 12.58
C LEU A 94 8.23 -4.54 13.76
N GLY A 95 8.77 -5.50 14.51
CA GLY A 95 8.11 -6.09 15.67
C GLY A 95 6.79 -6.79 15.32
N SER A 96 5.79 -6.64 16.19
CA SER A 96 4.44 -7.22 16.02
C SER A 96 3.54 -6.41 15.07
N ASN A 97 4.04 -5.33 14.48
CA ASN A 97 3.29 -4.43 13.61
C ASN A 97 2.86 -5.09 12.30
N LYS A 98 1.72 -4.62 11.76
CA LYS A 98 1.02 -5.27 10.66
C LYS A 98 0.70 -4.30 9.52
N LEU A 99 0.86 -4.79 8.30
CA LEU A 99 0.19 -4.26 7.12
C LEU A 99 -1.13 -5.02 6.91
N VAL A 100 -2.21 -4.30 6.63
CA VAL A 100 -3.57 -4.86 6.53
C VAL A 100 -4.17 -4.45 5.20
N MET A 101 -4.23 -5.37 4.24
CA MET A 101 -4.92 -5.12 2.97
C MET A 101 -6.43 -5.11 3.20
N CYS A 102 -7.12 -4.13 2.61
CA CYS A 102 -8.55 -3.92 2.81
C CYS A 102 -9.32 -3.88 1.49
N GLU A 103 -10.55 -4.38 1.53
CA GLU A 103 -11.60 -4.04 0.58
C GLU A 103 -12.27 -2.74 0.96
N THR A 104 -12.86 -2.05 -0.01
CA THR A 104 -13.60 -0.81 0.18
C THR A 104 -15.09 -0.97 -0.13
N TYR A 105 -15.92 -0.41 0.76
CA TYR A 105 -17.38 -0.45 0.67
C TYR A 105 -17.97 0.94 0.90
N LYS A 106 -19.02 1.30 0.17
CA LYS A 106 -19.77 2.54 0.35
C LYS A 106 -20.55 2.53 1.67
N TYR A 107 -21.12 3.67 2.04
CA TYR A 107 -21.93 3.84 3.26
C TYR A 107 -23.08 2.83 3.38
N ASN A 108 -23.66 2.42 2.24
CA ASN A 108 -24.75 1.44 2.15
C ASN A 108 -24.27 -0.03 2.12
N ARG A 109 -22.98 -0.28 2.37
CA ARG A 109 -22.33 -1.61 2.32
C ARG A 109 -22.23 -2.25 0.93
N GLU A 110 -22.52 -1.52 -0.13
CA GLU A 110 -22.19 -1.96 -1.49
C GLU A 110 -20.68 -1.79 -1.75
N PRO A 111 -20.04 -2.65 -2.57
CA PRO A 111 -18.64 -2.49 -2.93
C PRO A 111 -18.42 -1.16 -3.69
N THR A 112 -17.26 -0.55 -3.49
CA THR A 112 -16.87 0.59 -4.36
C THR A 112 -16.60 0.09 -5.79
N ALA A 113 -16.66 1.00 -6.76
CA ALA A 113 -16.40 0.65 -8.17
C ALA A 113 -14.99 0.08 -8.39
N SER A 114 -14.00 0.50 -7.59
CA SER A 114 -12.62 0.01 -7.65
C SER A 114 -12.37 -1.25 -6.82
N ASN A 115 -13.35 -1.74 -6.04
CA ASN A 115 -13.24 -3.02 -5.34
C ASN A 115 -13.41 -4.19 -6.33
N LYS A 116 -12.30 -4.59 -6.96
CA LYS A 116 -12.25 -5.75 -7.87
C LYS A 116 -12.05 -7.09 -7.16
N ARG A 117 -11.68 -7.07 -5.87
CA ARG A 117 -11.42 -8.28 -5.10
C ARG A 117 -12.69 -9.12 -4.91
N LEU A 118 -13.84 -8.49 -4.69
CA LEU A 118 -15.09 -9.20 -4.41
C LEU A 118 -15.45 -10.21 -5.52
N GLU A 119 -15.42 -9.77 -6.79
CA GLU A 119 -15.72 -10.66 -7.92
C GLU A 119 -14.60 -11.69 -8.15
N CYS A 120 -13.34 -11.32 -7.91
CA CYS A 120 -12.21 -12.25 -7.96
C CYS A 120 -12.37 -13.36 -6.90
N GLU A 121 -12.74 -13.03 -5.67
CA GLU A 121 -12.97 -14.01 -4.60
C GLU A 121 -14.10 -14.98 -4.94
N LYS A 122 -15.19 -14.51 -5.56
CA LYS A 122 -16.28 -15.37 -6.06
C LYS A 122 -15.76 -16.36 -7.10
N ALA A 123 -15.02 -15.88 -8.09
CA ALA A 123 -14.45 -16.73 -9.15
C ALA A 123 -13.47 -17.77 -8.58
N MET A 124 -12.56 -17.35 -7.70
CA MET A 124 -11.59 -18.23 -7.06
C MET A 124 -12.26 -19.26 -6.13
N THR A 125 -13.35 -18.88 -5.47
CA THR A 125 -14.14 -19.82 -4.64
C THR A 125 -14.82 -20.88 -5.51
N ALA A 126 -15.37 -20.48 -6.66
CA ALA A 126 -16.00 -21.41 -7.60
C ALA A 126 -14.98 -22.38 -8.22
N ALA A 127 -13.75 -21.91 -8.48
CA ALA A 127 -12.66 -22.71 -9.06
C ALA A 127 -11.75 -23.38 -8.01
N ARG A 128 -12.15 -23.42 -6.72
CA ARG A 128 -11.26 -23.85 -5.63
C ARG A 128 -10.69 -25.27 -5.81
N ASP A 129 -11.47 -26.16 -6.41
CA ASP A 129 -11.13 -27.57 -6.58
C ASP A 129 -10.10 -27.79 -7.71
N GLU A 130 -9.91 -26.80 -8.59
CA GLU A 130 -8.90 -26.82 -9.66
C GLU A 130 -7.51 -26.39 -9.17
N HIS A 131 -7.42 -25.90 -7.93
CA HIS A 131 -6.17 -25.41 -7.33
C HIS A 131 -5.37 -24.45 -8.24
N PRO A 132 -5.99 -23.37 -8.79
CA PRO A 132 -5.33 -22.52 -9.77
C PRO A 132 -4.13 -21.77 -9.17
N TRP A 133 -3.00 -21.78 -9.89
CA TRP A 133 -1.76 -21.09 -9.50
C TRP A 133 -1.42 -19.98 -10.47
N PHE A 134 -0.92 -18.86 -9.94
CA PHE A 134 -0.57 -17.68 -10.71
C PHE A 134 0.84 -17.21 -10.35
N GLY A 135 1.63 -16.88 -11.38
CA GLY A 135 2.88 -16.13 -11.25
C GLY A 135 2.71 -14.81 -12.00
N LEU A 136 3.08 -13.70 -11.37
CA LEU A 136 2.99 -12.36 -11.96
C LEU A 136 4.37 -11.71 -11.94
N GLU A 137 4.78 -11.18 -13.09
CA GLU A 137 6.06 -10.48 -13.25
C GLU A 137 5.81 -8.97 -13.22
N GLN A 138 6.06 -8.35 -12.06
CA GLN A 138 5.88 -6.90 -11.90
C GLN A 138 7.14 -6.15 -12.35
N GLU A 139 7.13 -5.64 -13.57
CA GLU A 139 8.13 -4.67 -14.01
C GLU A 139 7.81 -3.27 -13.48
N TYR A 140 8.86 -2.47 -13.24
CA TYR A 140 8.74 -1.06 -12.88
C TYR A 140 10.01 -0.30 -13.28
N THR A 141 9.89 1.01 -13.49
CA THR A 141 11.03 1.90 -13.74
C THR A 141 11.16 2.89 -12.60
N LEU A 142 12.37 3.02 -12.05
CA LEU A 142 12.66 4.04 -11.05
C LEU A 142 12.84 5.39 -11.74
N LEU A 143 12.06 6.38 -11.30
CA LEU A 143 12.17 7.77 -11.75
C LEU A 143 12.74 8.62 -10.60
N ASP A 144 13.51 9.64 -10.97
CA ASP A 144 13.88 10.74 -10.09
C ASP A 144 12.65 11.66 -9.87
N ARG A 145 12.73 12.59 -8.92
CA ARG A 145 11.60 13.44 -8.50
C ARG A 145 11.07 14.36 -9.60
N ASP A 146 11.87 14.61 -10.63
CA ASP A 146 11.49 15.36 -11.83
C ASP A 146 10.79 14.48 -12.88
N GLY A 147 10.54 13.21 -12.58
CA GLY A 147 9.94 12.25 -13.51
C GLY A 147 10.92 11.68 -14.53
N TRP A 148 12.21 12.06 -14.47
CA TRP A 148 13.23 11.52 -15.36
C TRP A 148 13.70 10.14 -14.89
N PRO A 149 14.03 9.20 -15.78
CA PRO A 149 14.56 7.90 -15.35
C PRO A 149 15.79 8.05 -14.44
N PHE A 150 15.75 7.38 -13.29
CA PHE A 150 16.80 7.50 -12.29
C PHE A 150 18.14 6.99 -12.84
N GLY A 151 19.19 7.79 -12.69
CA GLY A 151 20.54 7.47 -13.19
C GLY A 151 20.78 7.76 -14.68
N TRP A 152 19.77 8.19 -15.44
CA TRP A 152 19.98 8.59 -16.83
C TRP A 152 20.66 9.97 -16.94
N PRO A 153 21.45 10.22 -18.01
CA PRO A 153 21.90 11.56 -18.33
C PRO A 153 20.70 12.50 -18.49
N LYS A 154 20.73 13.67 -17.83
CA LYS A 154 19.63 14.65 -17.95
C LYS A 154 19.58 15.17 -19.38
N GLY A 155 18.39 15.09 -20.01
CA GLY A 155 18.18 15.49 -21.40
C GLY A 155 18.78 14.56 -22.45
N GLY A 156 19.22 13.35 -22.08
CA GLY A 156 19.80 12.37 -22.99
C GLY A 156 19.42 10.93 -22.65
N PHE A 157 20.00 9.98 -23.39
CA PHE A 157 19.76 8.54 -23.22
C PHE A 157 21.02 7.86 -22.68
N PRO A 158 20.90 6.74 -21.95
CA PRO A 158 22.03 5.89 -21.62
C PRO A 158 22.57 5.20 -22.89
N HIS A 159 23.65 4.44 -22.74
CA HIS A 159 24.09 3.54 -23.82
C HIS A 159 22.96 2.57 -24.22
N PRO A 160 22.96 2.09 -25.49
CA PRO A 160 21.97 1.14 -25.98
C PRO A 160 21.84 -0.08 -25.06
N GLN A 161 20.61 -0.59 -24.93
CA GLN A 161 20.32 -1.75 -24.10
C GLN A 161 20.94 -3.02 -24.68
N GLY A 162 21.63 -3.80 -23.84
CA GLY A 162 22.21 -5.09 -24.22
C GLY A 162 23.57 -4.99 -24.94
N LYS A 163 24.10 -6.14 -25.37
CA LYS A 163 25.29 -6.19 -26.22
C LYS A 163 24.85 -6.08 -27.68
N ILE A 164 25.47 -5.17 -28.43
CA ILE A 164 25.39 -5.18 -29.89
C ILE A 164 26.11 -6.45 -30.35
N LYS A 165 25.38 -7.40 -30.94
CA LYS A 165 25.97 -8.58 -31.59
C LYS A 165 26.57 -8.20 -32.93
#